data_AF-A0A0T5PH40-F1
#
_entry.id   AF-A0A0T5PH40-F1
#
_cell.length_a   1.000
_cell.length_b   1.000
_cell.length_c   1.000
_cell.angle_alpha   90.00
_cell.angle_beta   90.00
_cell.angle_gamma   90.00
#
_symmetry.space_group_name_H-M   'P 1'
#
loop_
_entity.id
_entity.type
_entity.pdbx_description
1 polymer ?
#
loop_
_entity_poly.entity_id
_entity_poly.type
_entity_poly.pdbx_seq_one_letter_code
_entity_poly.pdbx_strand_id
1 'polypeptide(L)'
;MSGGIIKKIEPTSLALAFITLHLAYILNTSESNYISEKIFSIEHYLAFSILATIIPMLEEIFFRGLLIGSTKEGLKTYARMILSSVAFTAFHYSGNPLNAAVMSIILCRIRMTQENILLCIAIHSIANTMLIIYILINRTNLG
;
A
#
# COMPACT_ATOMS: atom_id res chain seq x y z
N MET A 1 28.73 24.53 4.81
CA MET A 1 27.53 23.95 5.42
C MET A 1 26.41 23.96 4.38
N SER A 2 26.21 22.85 3.68
CA SER A 2 25.24 22.70 2.58
C SER A 2 23.98 22.04 3.12
N GLY A 3 22.94 22.83 3.38
CA GLY A 3 21.60 22.34 3.72
C GLY A 3 20.85 21.98 2.45
N GLY A 4 20.69 20.68 2.18
CA GLY A 4 19.90 20.16 1.06
C GLY A 4 18.42 20.52 1.23
N ILE A 5 17.92 21.38 0.35
CA ILE A 5 16.50 21.70 0.23
C ILE A 5 15.84 20.49 -0.46
N ILE A 6 15.27 19.60 0.34
CA ILE A 6 14.28 18.64 -0.16
C ILE A 6 13.05 19.48 -0.53
N LYS A 7 12.94 19.85 -1.82
CA LYS A 7 11.75 20.51 -2.35
C LYS A 7 10.57 19.55 -2.18
N LYS A 8 9.65 19.95 -1.31
CA LYS A 8 8.30 19.41 -1.15
C LYS A 8 7.66 19.31 -2.54
N ILE A 9 7.36 18.10 -3.00
CA ILE A 9 6.63 17.89 -4.25
C ILE A 9 5.18 18.29 -3.96
N GLU A 10 4.78 19.47 -4.42
CA GLU A 10 3.41 19.98 -4.22
C GLU A 10 2.44 19.34 -5.23
N PRO A 11 1.14 19.19 -4.92
CA PRO A 11 0.12 18.61 -5.82
C PRO A 11 0.04 19.28 -7.20
N THR A 12 0.54 20.50 -7.30
CA THR A 12 0.71 21.27 -8.54
C THR A 12 1.64 20.59 -9.54
N SER A 13 2.61 19.79 -9.10
CA SER A 13 3.52 19.06 -10.00
C SER A 13 2.84 17.87 -10.69
N LEU A 14 1.86 17.24 -10.04
CA LEU A 14 1.06 16.16 -10.63
C LEU A 14 0.11 16.71 -11.69
N ALA A 15 -0.62 17.78 -11.36
CA ALA A 15 -1.48 18.45 -12.34
C ALA A 15 -0.68 18.97 -13.54
N LEU A 16 0.51 19.54 -13.30
CA LEU A 16 1.42 19.98 -14.36
C LEU A 16 1.96 18.81 -15.19
N ALA A 17 2.25 17.66 -14.58
CA ALA A 17 2.66 16.44 -15.29
C ALA A 17 1.55 15.90 -16.20
N PHE A 18 0.30 15.88 -15.73
CA PHE A 18 -0.87 15.51 -16.52
C PHE A 18 -1.10 16.45 -17.71
N ILE A 19 -1.00 17.77 -17.49
CA ILE A 19 -1.14 18.77 -18.55
C ILE A 19 -0.02 18.64 -19.59
N THR A 20 1.21 18.45 -19.14
CA THR A 20 2.38 18.29 -20.02
C THR A 20 2.27 17.02 -20.87
N LEU A 21 1.76 15.92 -20.29
CA LEU A 21 1.50 14.66 -20.98
C LEU A 21 0.41 14.81 -22.06
N HIS A 22 -0.70 15.47 -21.74
CA HIS A 22 -1.79 15.69 -22.68
C HIS A 22 -1.37 16.60 -23.85
N LEU A 23 -0.57 17.64 -23.57
CA LEU A 23 0.01 18.51 -24.60
C LEU A 23 0.99 17.75 -25.50
N ALA A 24 1.87 16.92 -24.92
CA ALA A 24 2.84 16.13 -25.67
C ALA A 24 2.15 15.14 -26.61
N TYR A 25 1.09 14.46 -26.15
CA TYR A 25 0.27 13.56 -26.97
C TYR A 25 -0.38 14.27 -28.17
N ILE A 26 -0.92 15.49 -27.95
CA ILE A 26 -1.52 16.31 -29.02
C ILE A 26 -0.47 16.74 -30.06
N LEU A 27 0.79 16.92 -29.66
CA LEU A 27 1.87 17.41 -30.51
C LEU A 27 2.58 16.31 -31.33
N ASN A 28 2.24 15.03 -31.15
CA ASN A 28 2.63 13.86 -31.97
C ASN A 28 4.09 13.87 -32.47
N THR A 29 5.05 14.13 -31.56
CA THR A 29 6.48 13.95 -31.84
C THR A 29 6.92 12.53 -31.46
N SER A 30 7.97 11.98 -32.07
CA SER A 30 8.55 10.69 -31.63
C SER A 30 8.99 10.71 -30.15
N GLU A 31 9.37 11.89 -29.65
CA GLU A 31 9.63 12.13 -28.22
C GLU A 31 8.37 12.02 -27.35
N SER A 32 7.18 12.39 -27.86
CA SER A 32 5.92 12.31 -27.11
C SER A 32 5.51 10.87 -26.78
N ASN A 33 5.71 9.93 -27.71
CA ASN A 33 5.43 8.51 -27.49
C ASN A 33 6.40 7.93 -26.45
N TYR A 34 7.68 8.28 -26.54
CA TYR A 34 8.69 7.89 -25.55
C TYR A 34 8.39 8.45 -24.15
N ILE A 35 8.01 9.73 -24.07
CA ILE A 35 7.63 10.38 -22.80
C ILE A 35 6.35 9.74 -22.23
N SER A 36 5.36 9.44 -23.08
CA SER A 36 4.11 8.79 -22.64
C SER A 36 4.34 7.36 -22.15
N GLU A 37 5.16 6.55 -22.83
CA GLU A 37 5.53 5.20 -22.39
C GLU A 37 6.31 5.23 -21.06
N LYS A 38 7.21 6.20 -20.92
CA LYS A 38 7.98 6.40 -19.69
C LYS A 38 7.10 6.88 -18.53
N ILE A 39 6.16 7.78 -18.78
CA ILE A 39 5.21 8.23 -17.75
C ILE A 39 4.27 7.08 -17.36
N PHE A 40 3.75 6.34 -18.33
CA PHE A 40 2.94 5.15 -18.08
C PHE A 40 3.70 4.15 -17.21
N SER A 41 4.95 3.81 -17.55
CA SER A 41 5.74 2.89 -16.71
C SER A 41 6.00 3.43 -15.31
N ILE A 42 6.32 4.73 -15.14
CA ILE A 42 6.46 5.36 -13.81
C ILE A 42 5.17 5.24 -13.00
N GLU A 43 4.01 5.51 -13.61
CA GLU A 43 2.71 5.35 -12.93
C GLU A 43 2.49 3.92 -12.44
N HIS A 44 2.87 2.91 -13.24
CA HIS A 44 2.76 1.51 -12.83
C HIS A 44 3.71 1.17 -11.67
N TYR A 45 4.96 1.63 -11.71
CA TYR A 45 5.91 1.43 -10.62
C TYR A 45 5.46 2.12 -9.32
N LEU A 46 4.92 3.33 -9.42
CA LEU A 46 4.39 4.06 -8.28
C LEU A 46 3.14 3.37 -7.72
N ALA A 47 2.19 2.98 -8.58
CA ALA A 47 1.00 2.25 -8.17
C ALA A 47 1.37 0.92 -7.50
N PHE A 48 2.31 0.17 -8.07
CA PHE A 48 2.84 -1.05 -7.48
C PHE A 48 3.43 -0.77 -6.10
N SER A 49 4.32 0.22 -5.96
CA SER A 49 4.97 0.55 -4.68
C SER A 49 3.97 0.98 -3.61
N ILE A 50 2.97 1.77 -3.99
CA ILE A 50 1.91 2.25 -3.09
C ILE A 50 1.08 1.06 -2.59
N LEU A 51 0.57 0.25 -3.51
CA LEU A 51 -0.29 -0.88 -3.15
C LEU A 51 0.50 -1.96 -2.42
N ALA A 52 1.67 -2.35 -2.91
CA ALA A 52 2.46 -3.45 -2.39
C ALA A 52 3.14 -3.15 -1.04
N THR A 53 3.42 -1.88 -0.73
CA THR A 53 4.24 -1.55 0.45
C THR A 53 3.70 -0.37 1.25
N ILE A 54 3.43 0.78 0.63
CA ILE A 54 3.07 1.99 1.40
C ILE A 54 1.73 1.82 2.12
N ILE A 55 0.70 1.31 1.44
CA ILE A 55 -0.61 1.06 2.06
C ILE A 55 -0.49 0.00 3.18
N PRO A 56 0.05 -1.21 2.95
CA PRO A 56 0.27 -2.19 4.01
C PRO A 56 1.05 -1.62 5.19
N MET A 57 2.07 -0.79 4.95
CA MET A 57 2.83 -0.12 6.00
C MET A 57 1.96 0.79 6.86
N LEU A 58 1.16 1.66 6.24
CA LEU A 58 0.26 2.57 6.95
C LEU A 58 -0.80 1.80 7.74
N GLU A 59 -1.35 0.73 7.16
CA GLU A 59 -2.30 -0.14 7.82
C GLU A 59 -1.68 -0.80 9.05
N GLU A 60 -0.48 -1.36 8.96
CA GLU A 60 0.18 -1.97 10.13
C GLU A 60 0.55 -0.94 11.21
N ILE A 61 1.00 0.26 10.83
CA ILE A 61 1.24 1.34 11.80
C ILE A 61 -0.06 1.66 12.55
N PHE A 62 -1.18 1.77 11.83
CA PHE A 62 -2.48 2.07 12.44
C PHE A 62 -2.99 0.91 13.31
N PHE A 63 -3.14 -0.29 12.74
CA PHE A 63 -3.76 -1.42 13.44
C PHE A 63 -2.83 -2.04 14.50
N ARG A 64 -1.52 -2.19 14.22
CA ARG A 64 -0.57 -2.91 15.12
C ARG A 64 0.23 -1.96 15.98
N GLY A 65 0.53 -0.77 15.47
CA GLY A 65 1.14 0.30 16.24
C GLY A 65 0.13 0.98 17.17
N LEU A 66 -0.89 1.62 16.60
CA LEU A 66 -1.82 2.44 17.38
C LEU A 66 -2.93 1.63 18.04
N LEU A 67 -3.72 0.85 17.29
CA LEU A 67 -4.90 0.17 17.85
C LEU A 67 -4.50 -0.93 18.85
N ILE A 68 -3.69 -1.91 18.43
CA ILE A 68 -3.19 -2.95 19.34
C ILE A 68 -2.25 -2.37 20.40
N GLY A 69 -1.39 -1.42 20.06
CA GLY A 69 -0.44 -0.84 21.02
C GLY A 69 -1.08 0.02 22.10
N SER A 70 -2.22 0.69 21.82
CA SER A 70 -2.92 1.55 22.79
C SER A 70 -3.93 0.81 23.68
N THR A 71 -4.31 -0.43 23.33
CA THR A 71 -5.23 -1.21 24.18
C THR A 71 -4.64 -1.47 25.56
N LYS A 72 -5.37 -1.04 26.60
CA LYS A 72 -4.98 -1.16 28.02
C LYS A 72 -4.71 -2.62 28.42
N GLU A 73 -3.76 -2.80 29.35
CA GLU A 73 -3.35 -4.10 29.89
C GLU A 73 -4.50 -4.97 30.45
N GLY A 74 -5.64 -4.36 30.79
CA GLY A 74 -6.83 -5.08 31.26
C GLY A 74 -7.67 -5.76 30.17
N LEU A 75 -7.45 -5.49 28.88
CA LEU A 75 -8.21 -6.12 27.80
C LEU A 75 -7.65 -7.52 27.51
N LYS A 76 -8.49 -8.55 27.63
CA LYS A 76 -8.09 -9.94 27.31
C LYS A 76 -7.51 -10.02 25.89
N THR A 77 -6.42 -10.75 25.73
CA THR A 77 -5.71 -10.92 24.44
C THR A 77 -6.63 -11.21 23.25
N TYR A 78 -7.60 -12.10 23.42
CA TYR A 78 -8.57 -12.42 22.38
C TYR A 78 -9.48 -11.24 21.99
N ALA A 79 -9.88 -10.40 22.96
CA ALA A 79 -10.71 -9.23 22.68
C ALA A 79 -9.95 -8.18 21.85
N ARG A 80 -8.65 -7.97 22.14
CA ARG A 80 -7.78 -7.05 21.38
C ARG A 80 -7.67 -7.49 19.92
N MET A 81 -7.45 -8.79 19.71
CA MET A 81 -7.36 -9.36 18.37
C MET A 81 -8.68 -9.29 17.60
N ILE A 82 -9.80 -9.64 18.24
CA ILE A 82 -11.11 -9.58 17.60
C ILE A 82 -11.42 -8.14 17.19
N LEU A 83 -11.21 -7.17 18.09
CA LEU A 83 -11.42 -5.75 17.79
C LEU A 83 -10.59 -5.30 16.57
N SER A 84 -9.29 -5.59 16.58
CA SER A 84 -8.41 -5.20 15.47
C SER A 84 -8.77 -5.91 14.17
N SER A 85 -9.14 -7.18 14.22
CA SER A 85 -9.48 -7.95 13.01
C SER A 85 -10.83 -7.58 12.42
N VAL A 86 -11.83 -7.28 13.27
CA VAL A 86 -13.11 -6.74 12.80
C VAL A 86 -12.90 -5.37 12.15
N ALA A 87 -12.15 -4.48 12.80
CA ALA A 87 -11.83 -3.17 12.24
C ALA A 87 -11.08 -3.31 10.90
N PHE A 88 -9.98 -4.06 10.86
CA PHE A 88 -9.19 -4.29 9.64
C PHE A 88 -10.03 -4.83 8.48
N THR A 89 -10.87 -5.83 8.76
CA THR A 89 -11.74 -6.45 7.74
C THR A 89 -12.78 -5.48 7.21
N ALA A 90 -13.32 -4.60 8.06
CA ALA A 90 -14.31 -3.60 7.66
C ALA A 90 -13.75 -2.58 6.64
N PHE A 91 -12.44 -2.27 6.71
CA PHE A 91 -11.78 -1.42 5.71
C PHE A 91 -11.53 -2.13 4.37
N HIS A 92 -11.69 -3.45 4.29
CA HIS A 92 -11.43 -4.28 3.10
C HIS A 92 -12.73 -4.71 2.38
N TYR A 93 -13.70 -3.80 2.27
CA TYR A 93 -15.06 -4.10 1.80
C TYR A 93 -15.15 -4.66 0.37
N SER A 94 -14.22 -4.30 -0.51
CA SER A 94 -14.22 -4.69 -1.93
C SER A 94 -13.47 -5.99 -2.21
N GLY A 95 -12.87 -6.62 -1.18
CA GLY A 95 -12.06 -7.83 -1.30
C GLY A 95 -12.75 -9.08 -0.74
N ASN A 96 -11.96 -10.13 -0.49
CA ASN A 96 -12.42 -11.29 0.26
C ASN A 96 -12.28 -11.01 1.78
N PRO A 97 -13.37 -10.74 2.50
CA PRO A 97 -13.30 -10.34 3.91
C PRO A 97 -12.77 -11.46 4.80
N LEU A 98 -12.96 -12.73 4.42
CA LEU A 98 -12.42 -13.86 5.17
C LEU A 98 -10.89 -13.88 5.12
N ASN A 99 -10.30 -13.61 3.96
CA ASN A 99 -8.84 -13.53 3.81
C ASN A 99 -8.27 -12.37 4.64
N ALA A 100 -8.92 -11.20 4.60
CA ALA A 100 -8.53 -10.04 5.40
C ALA A 100 -8.60 -10.33 6.90
N ALA A 101 -9.66 -11.00 7.36
CA ALA A 101 -9.83 -11.39 8.76
C ALA A 101 -8.76 -12.37 9.22
N VAL A 102 -8.48 -13.42 8.42
CA VAL A 102 -7.46 -14.44 8.73
C VAL A 102 -6.07 -13.80 8.77
N MET A 103 -5.70 -13.02 7.75
CA MET A 103 -4.44 -12.29 7.73
C MET A 103 -4.31 -11.40 8.96
N SER A 104 -5.38 -10.67 9.30
CA SER A 104 -5.36 -9.78 10.45
C SER A 104 -5.13 -10.50 11.76
N ILE A 105 -5.78 -11.66 11.98
CA ILE A 105 -5.59 -12.49 13.17
C ILE A 105 -4.13 -12.94 13.31
N ILE A 106 -3.51 -13.39 12.20
CA ILE A 106 -2.12 -13.84 12.17
C ILE A 106 -1.18 -12.68 12.55
N LEU A 107 -1.32 -11.53 11.90
CA LEU A 107 -0.49 -10.35 12.15
C LEU A 107 -0.67 -9.80 13.57
N CYS A 108 -1.91 -9.80 14.09
CA CYS A 108 -2.15 -9.47 15.50
C CYS A 108 -1.40 -10.42 16.44
N ARG A 109 -1.40 -11.72 16.15
CA ARG A 109 -0.68 -12.69 16.99
C ARG A 109 0.82 -12.43 16.98
N ILE A 110 1.40 -12.18 15.80
CA ILE A 110 2.83 -11.83 15.64
C ILE A 110 3.17 -10.54 16.40
N ARG A 111 2.36 -9.49 16.26
CA ARG A 111 2.57 -8.22 16.97
C ARG A 111 2.55 -8.39 18.48
N MET A 112 1.68 -9.26 18.99
CA MET A 112 1.52 -9.47 20.43
C MET A 112 2.59 -10.39 21.02
N THR A 113 3.19 -11.29 20.24
CA THR A 113 4.22 -12.21 20.73
C THR A 113 5.65 -11.70 20.50
N GLN A 114 5.89 -11.01 19.40
CA GLN A 114 7.24 -10.57 19.00
C GLN A 114 7.47 -9.07 19.19
N GLU A 115 6.41 -8.33 19.52
CA GLU A 115 6.42 -6.88 19.67
C GLU A 115 6.98 -6.06 18.49
N ASN A 116 7.03 -6.67 17.31
CA ASN A 116 7.72 -6.12 16.14
C ASN A 116 6.74 -5.73 15.02
N ILE A 117 6.52 -4.43 14.84
CA ILE A 117 5.66 -3.88 13.77
C ILE A 117 6.32 -4.05 12.40
N LEU A 118 7.66 -3.97 12.30
CA LEU A 118 8.36 -4.11 11.02
C LEU A 118 8.16 -5.52 10.44
N LEU A 119 8.10 -6.55 11.29
CA LEU A 119 7.79 -7.89 10.83
C LEU A 119 6.35 -7.99 10.28
N CYS A 120 5.38 -7.35 10.94
CA CYS A 120 4.02 -7.28 10.43
C CYS A 120 3.97 -6.57 9.07
N ILE A 121 4.67 -5.44 8.92
CA ILE A 121 4.78 -4.68 7.66
C ILE A 121 5.38 -5.56 6.57
N ALA A 122 6.47 -6.27 6.86
CA ALA A 122 7.15 -7.13 5.90
C ALA A 122 6.24 -8.26 5.41
N ILE A 123 5.61 -9.00 6.33
CA ILE A 123 4.72 -10.11 5.99
C ILE A 123 3.53 -9.61 5.16
N HIS A 124 2.91 -8.50 5.58
CA HIS A 124 1.76 -7.94 4.87
C HIS A 124 2.15 -7.45 3.47
N SER A 125 3.27 -6.72 3.35
CA SER A 125 3.76 -6.23 2.07
C SER A 125 4.13 -7.37 1.12
N ILE A 126 4.74 -8.45 1.62
CA ILE A 126 5.01 -9.66 0.83
C ILE A 126 3.72 -10.29 0.34
N ALA A 127 2.73 -10.49 1.23
CA ALA A 127 1.45 -11.07 0.85
C ALA A 127 0.73 -10.23 -0.22
N ASN A 128 0.72 -8.90 -0.07
CA ASN A 128 0.10 -8.02 -1.05
C ASN A 128 0.87 -7.99 -2.38
N THR A 129 2.20 -8.04 -2.34
CA THR A 129 3.05 -8.20 -3.53
C THR A 129 2.70 -9.47 -4.29
N MET A 130 2.60 -10.61 -3.59
CA MET A 130 2.25 -11.90 -4.21
C MET A 130 0.85 -11.88 -4.82
N LEU A 131 -0.11 -11.23 -4.15
CA LEU A 131 -1.46 -11.05 -4.69
C LEU A 131 -1.46 -10.21 -5.97
N ILE A 132 -0.74 -9.09 -5.98
CA ILE A 132 -0.62 -8.23 -7.17
C ILE A 132 0.02 -9.02 -8.32
N ILE A 133 1.11 -9.74 -8.08
CA ILE A 133 1.76 -10.58 -9.10
C ILE A 133 0.79 -11.64 -9.63
N TYR A 134 0.06 -12.33 -8.75
CA TYR A 134 -0.96 -13.31 -9.15
C TYR A 134 -2.04 -12.68 -10.04
N ILE A 135 -2.55 -11.50 -9.67
CA ILE A 135 -3.55 -10.79 -10.48
C ILE A 135 -2.98 -10.41 -11.85
N LEU A 136 -1.74 -9.90 -11.91
CA LEU A 136 -1.10 -9.52 -13.17
C LEU A 136 -0.93 -10.71 -14.11
N ILE A 137 -0.43 -11.86 -13.60
CA ILE A 137 -0.25 -13.09 -14.39
C ILE A 137 -1.59 -13.63 -14.90
N ASN A 138 -2.62 -13.66 -14.05
CA ASN A 138 -3.91 -14.19 -14.49
C ASN A 138 -4.65 -13.24 -15.44
N ARG A 139 -4.43 -11.94 -15.33
CA ARG A 139 -4.96 -10.95 -16.28
C ARG A 139 -4.34 -11.12 -17.66
N THR A 140 -3.06 -11.48 -17.76
CA THR A 140 -2.40 -11.75 -19.06
C THR A 140 -2.85 -13.05 -19.71
N ASN A 141 -3.42 -14.00 -18.95
CA ASN A 141 -3.92 -15.28 -19.47
C ASN A 141 -5.38 -15.25 -19.93
N LEU A 142 -6.09 -14.14 -19.68
CA LEU A 142 -7.49 -13.93 -20.08
C LEU A 142 -7.62 -12.92 -21.25
N GLY A 143 -6.49 -12.50 -21.82
CA GLY A 143 -6.42 -11.65 -23.02
C GLY A 143 -6.22 -12.47 -24.29
#